data_AF-A0A2U3N4D4-F1
#
_entry.id   AF-A0A2U3N4D4-F1
#
_cell.length_a   1.000
_cell.length_b   1.000
_cell.length_c   1.000
_cell.angle_alpha   90.00
_cell.angle_beta   90.00
_cell.angle_gamma   90.00
#
_symmetry.space_group_name_H-M   'P 1'
#
loop_
_entity.id
_entity.type
_entity.pdbx_description
1 polymer ?
#
loop_
_entity_poly.entity_id
_entity_poly.type
_entity_poly.pdbx_seq_one_letter_code
_entity_poly.pdbx_strand_id
1 'polypeptide(L)'
;MIYNLYTDVVPVKSSVNMHLLYNDKSVSAFRLRKSYKIDYIKDTFSKSEVNTFIYDMKSNKVVLINVIDSFGDKGDEKVDLLQGDQLIYNDKGKKYIYLADIRKKDNKISKIEVVIDSKFKCISATFGCDNISIAPAEFIGKNK
;
A
#
# COMPACT_ATOMS: atom_id res chain seq x y z
N MET A 1 15.12 -36.87 -6.27
CA MET A 1 14.90 -35.51 -6.81
C MET A 1 16.08 -34.67 -6.36
N ILE A 2 16.96 -34.28 -7.29
CA ILE A 2 18.17 -33.51 -6.98
C ILE A 2 17.80 -32.04 -7.10
N TYR A 3 17.83 -31.29 -6.00
CA TYR A 3 17.71 -29.84 -6.04
C TYR A 3 19.09 -29.28 -6.36
N ASN A 4 19.28 -28.78 -7.58
CA ASN A 4 20.46 -27.99 -7.91
C ASN A 4 20.32 -26.64 -7.20
N LEU A 5 20.97 -26.50 -6.06
CA LEU A 5 21.19 -25.22 -5.39
C LEU A 5 22.17 -24.42 -6.25
N TYR A 6 21.63 -23.59 -7.15
CA TYR A 6 22.40 -22.52 -7.76
C TYR A 6 22.72 -21.51 -6.65
N THR A 7 23.97 -21.50 -6.22
CA THR A 7 24.49 -20.53 -5.26
C THR A 7 25.17 -19.42 -6.05
N ASP A 8 24.37 -18.63 -6.74
CA ASP A 8 24.86 -17.45 -7.45
C ASP A 8 24.34 -16.18 -6.78
N VAL A 9 25.22 -15.19 -6.60
CA VAL A 9 24.86 -13.92 -5.96
C VAL A 9 24.26 -13.03 -7.03
N VAL A 10 22.97 -12.80 -6.95
CA VAL A 10 22.24 -12.01 -7.96
C VAL A 10 21.91 -10.63 -7.42
N PRO A 11 22.15 -9.56 -8.21
CA PRO A 11 21.82 -8.21 -7.78
C PRO A 11 20.29 -8.05 -7.62
N VAL A 12 19.88 -7.62 -6.42
CA VAL A 12 18.52 -7.18 -6.13
C VAL A 12 18.47 -5.66 -6.21
N LYS A 13 17.59 -5.12 -7.07
CA LYS A 13 17.29 -3.69 -7.09
C LYS A 13 15.99 -3.47 -6.35
N SER A 14 16.03 -2.73 -5.25
CA SER A 14 14.83 -2.39 -4.48
C SER A 14 14.74 -0.88 -4.27
N SER A 15 13.51 -0.38 -4.15
CA SER A 15 13.26 1.01 -3.76
C SER A 15 12.07 1.08 -2.82
N VAL A 16 12.15 2.02 -1.87
CA VAL A 16 11.05 2.34 -0.94
C VAL A 16 10.84 3.85 -0.97
N ASN A 17 9.60 4.26 -1.20
CA ASN A 17 9.21 5.66 -1.21
C ASN A 17 8.04 5.87 -0.24
N MET A 18 8.19 6.83 0.66
CA MET A 18 7.13 7.29 1.55
C MET A 18 6.57 8.63 1.07
N HIS A 19 5.27 8.82 1.17
CA HIS A 19 4.62 10.09 0.89
C HIS A 19 3.52 10.38 1.90
N LEU A 20 3.51 11.59 2.45
CA LEU A 20 2.46 12.06 3.36
C LEU A 20 1.24 12.45 2.54
N LEU A 21 0.08 11.84 2.82
CA LEU A 21 -1.18 12.10 2.12
C LEU A 21 -2.07 13.09 2.88
N TYR A 22 -2.01 13.05 4.21
CA TYR A 22 -2.85 13.86 5.07
C TYR A 22 -2.20 14.00 6.45
N ASN A 23 -2.37 15.16 7.07
CA ASN A 23 -1.91 15.38 8.42
C ASN A 23 -2.73 16.49 9.10
N ASP A 24 -3.34 16.16 10.23
CA ASP A 24 -3.95 17.12 11.15
C ASP A 24 -3.53 16.84 12.61
N LYS A 25 -4.22 17.43 13.58
CA LYS A 25 -3.89 17.30 15.02
C LYS A 25 -4.19 15.91 15.60
N SER A 26 -4.98 15.10 14.93
CA SER A 26 -5.48 13.79 15.39
C SER A 26 -5.13 12.66 14.44
N VAL A 27 -4.93 12.95 13.16
CA VAL A 27 -4.80 11.93 12.12
C VAL A 27 -3.62 12.25 11.21
N SER A 28 -2.79 11.24 10.97
CA SER A 28 -1.77 11.26 9.92
C SER A 28 -1.99 10.11 8.98
N ALA A 29 -1.86 10.35 7.69
CA ALA A 29 -1.89 9.30 6.69
C ALA A 29 -0.71 9.41 5.74
N PHE A 30 -0.11 8.28 5.43
CA PHE A 30 1.00 8.19 4.50
C PHE A 30 0.90 6.93 3.67
N ARG A 31 1.51 7.00 2.49
CA ARG A 31 1.67 5.89 1.57
C ARG A 31 3.11 5.40 1.62
N LEU A 32 3.28 4.09 1.58
CA LEU A 32 4.55 3.43 1.25
C LEU A 32 4.42 2.72 -0.09
N ARG A 33 5.33 3.04 -1.03
CA ARG A 33 5.55 2.30 -2.27
C ARG A 33 6.84 1.51 -2.14
N LYS A 34 6.78 0.21 -2.44
CA LYS A 34 7.97 -0.65 -2.51
C LYS A 34 8.02 -1.29 -3.89
N SER A 35 9.19 -1.30 -4.49
CA SER A 35 9.43 -2.05 -5.71
C SER A 35 10.67 -2.92 -5.56
N TYR A 36 10.62 -4.10 -6.17
CA TYR A 36 11.71 -5.07 -6.17
C TYR A 36 11.89 -5.59 -7.58
N LYS A 37 13.15 -5.70 -8.01
CA LYS A 37 13.54 -6.41 -9.21
C LYS A 37 14.67 -7.36 -8.89
N ILE A 38 14.53 -8.60 -9.33
CA ILE A 38 15.51 -9.66 -9.15
C ILE A 38 15.81 -10.24 -10.53
N ASP A 39 17.04 -10.06 -10.97
CA ASP A 39 17.51 -10.48 -12.29
C ASP A 39 18.12 -11.91 -12.20
N TYR A 40 17.35 -12.90 -11.70
CA TYR A 40 17.90 -14.20 -11.24
C TYR A 40 18.05 -15.28 -12.32
N ILE A 41 17.21 -15.31 -13.37
CA ILE A 41 17.29 -16.28 -14.51
C ILE A 41 16.67 -15.58 -15.73
N LYS A 42 16.74 -16.19 -16.93
CA LYS A 42 16.17 -15.82 -18.25
C LYS A 42 15.13 -14.67 -18.33
N ASP A 43 14.22 -14.54 -17.37
CA ASP A 43 13.27 -13.43 -17.24
C ASP A 43 13.40 -12.71 -15.86
N THR A 44 13.43 -11.39 -15.87
CA THR A 44 13.44 -10.54 -14.66
C THR A 44 12.18 -10.74 -13.81
N PHE A 45 12.34 -11.01 -12.51
CA PHE A 45 11.23 -10.95 -11.56
C PHE A 45 11.03 -9.52 -11.08
N SER A 46 9.80 -9.01 -11.13
CA SER A 46 9.45 -7.68 -10.60
C SER A 46 8.28 -7.79 -9.62
N LYS A 47 8.29 -6.98 -8.56
CA LYS A 47 7.16 -6.83 -7.62
C LYS A 47 6.93 -5.35 -7.31
N SER A 48 5.66 -4.94 -7.25
CA SER A 48 5.20 -3.62 -6.82
C SER A 48 4.22 -3.79 -5.67
N GLU A 49 4.50 -3.12 -4.56
CA GLU A 49 3.64 -3.06 -3.39
C GLU A 49 3.32 -1.60 -3.08
N VAL A 50 2.05 -1.29 -2.88
CA VAL A 50 1.62 0.03 -2.42
C VAL A 50 0.65 -0.14 -1.29
N ASN A 51 1.00 0.43 -0.14
CA ASN A 51 0.20 0.38 1.08
C ASN A 51 -0.04 1.79 1.58
N THR A 52 -1.27 2.05 2.03
CA THR A 52 -1.64 3.30 2.67
C THR A 52 -1.98 3.04 4.12
N PHE A 53 -1.42 3.86 5.00
CA PHE A 53 -1.60 3.81 6.43
C PHE A 53 -2.32 5.08 6.87
N ILE A 54 -3.35 4.92 7.70
CA ILE A 54 -4.10 6.03 8.28
C ILE A 54 -4.11 5.82 9.79
N TYR A 55 -3.49 6.76 10.50
CA TYR A 55 -3.21 6.68 11.92
C TYR A 55 -4.12 7.60 12.70
N ASP A 56 -4.84 7.08 13.69
CA ASP A 56 -5.50 7.88 14.72
C ASP A 56 -4.58 8.02 15.93
N MET A 57 -4.08 9.22 16.18
CA MET A 57 -3.24 9.53 17.33
C MET A 57 -4.01 9.45 18.66
N LYS A 58 -5.34 9.64 18.63
CA LYS A 58 -6.16 9.66 19.86
C LYS A 58 -6.49 8.25 20.33
N SER A 59 -7.01 7.41 19.44
CA SER A 59 -7.36 6.03 19.79
C SER A 59 -6.22 5.04 19.57
N ASN A 60 -5.08 5.51 19.06
CA ASN A 60 -3.89 4.71 18.80
C ASN A 60 -4.19 3.52 17.88
N LYS A 61 -4.93 3.80 16.80
CA LYS A 61 -5.32 2.82 15.79
C LYS A 61 -4.69 3.15 14.46
N VAL A 62 -4.36 2.10 13.71
CA VAL A 62 -3.92 2.22 12.33
C VAL A 62 -4.85 1.43 11.43
N VAL A 63 -5.23 2.05 10.32
CA VAL A 63 -5.89 1.40 9.19
C VAL A 63 -4.85 1.20 8.11
N LEU A 64 -4.69 -0.04 7.67
CA LEU A 64 -3.84 -0.44 6.54
C LEU A 64 -4.73 -0.80 5.35
N ILE A 65 -4.52 -0.08 4.25
CA ILE A 65 -5.14 -0.33 2.96
C ILE A 65 -4.07 -0.89 2.02
N ASN A 66 -4.21 -2.15 1.61
CA ASN A 66 -3.37 -2.74 0.57
C ASN A 66 -3.88 -2.28 -0.81
N VAL A 67 -3.17 -1.33 -1.41
CA VAL A 67 -3.60 -0.66 -2.65
C VAL A 67 -3.13 -1.44 -3.87
N ILE A 68 -1.89 -1.90 -3.85
CA ILE A 68 -1.28 -2.73 -4.90
C ILE A 68 -0.47 -3.84 -4.25
N ASP A 69 -0.70 -5.08 -4.70
CA ASP A 69 0.23 -6.21 -4.55
C ASP A 69 0.29 -6.91 -5.91
N SER A 70 1.33 -6.61 -6.69
CA SER A 70 1.42 -6.99 -8.10
C SER A 70 2.79 -7.54 -8.44
N PHE A 71 2.80 -8.69 -9.11
CA PHE A 71 4.00 -9.34 -9.62
C PHE A 71 4.12 -9.10 -11.12
N GLY A 72 5.34 -8.99 -11.65
CA GLY A 72 5.58 -8.92 -13.08
C GLY A 72 5.20 -10.24 -13.75
N ASP A 73 4.61 -10.18 -14.94
CA ASP A 73 4.39 -11.37 -15.76
C ASP A 73 5.73 -11.82 -16.38
N LYS A 74 5.82 -13.11 -16.74
CA LYS A 74 7.06 -13.70 -17.31
C LYS A 74 7.56 -12.86 -18.48
N GLY A 75 8.76 -12.30 -18.34
CA GLY A 75 9.50 -11.60 -19.38
C GLY A 75 9.09 -10.15 -19.66
N ASP A 76 8.00 -9.64 -19.09
CA ASP A 76 7.42 -8.35 -19.50
C ASP A 76 7.60 -7.22 -18.47
N GLU A 77 8.18 -7.50 -17.28
CA GLU A 77 8.44 -6.60 -16.13
C GLU A 77 7.25 -5.73 -15.63
N LYS A 78 6.11 -5.75 -16.31
CA LYS A 78 4.97 -4.88 -16.07
C LYS A 78 4.26 -5.31 -14.80
N VAL A 79 4.20 -4.37 -13.88
CA VAL A 79 3.48 -4.43 -12.62
C VAL A 79 2.41 -3.34 -12.62
N ASP A 80 1.42 -3.46 -11.76
CA ASP A 80 0.47 -2.37 -11.53
C ASP A 80 1.19 -1.14 -10.95
N LEU A 81 0.76 0.05 -11.39
CA LEU A 81 1.37 1.32 -11.03
C LEU A 81 0.35 2.30 -10.47
N LEU A 82 0.67 2.87 -9.31
CA LEU A 82 -0.15 3.94 -8.73
C LEU A 82 0.10 5.26 -9.46
N GLN A 83 -0.93 5.74 -10.16
CA GLN A 83 -0.90 7.01 -10.89
C GLN A 83 -1.07 8.20 -9.95
N GLY A 84 -1.97 8.07 -8.98
CA GLY A 84 -2.23 9.08 -7.96
C GLY A 84 -3.12 8.55 -6.86
N ASP A 85 -3.04 9.17 -5.70
CA ASP A 85 -3.85 8.87 -4.53
C ASP A 85 -3.92 10.08 -3.61
N GLN A 86 -4.96 10.10 -2.78
CA GLN A 86 -5.19 11.15 -1.80
C GLN A 86 -6.08 10.64 -0.67
N LEU A 87 -5.96 11.28 0.49
CA LEU A 87 -6.91 11.13 1.58
C LEU A 87 -7.62 12.46 1.82
N ILE A 88 -8.96 12.42 1.84
CA ILE A 88 -9.82 13.58 2.03
C ILE A 88 -10.59 13.40 3.34
N TYR A 89 -10.65 14.45 4.16
CA TYR A 89 -11.55 14.49 5.31
C TYR A 89 -12.84 15.23 4.94
N ASN A 90 -13.99 14.56 5.12
CA ASN A 90 -15.33 15.13 4.95
C ASN A 90 -15.94 15.43 6.32
N ASP A 91 -15.96 16.72 6.67
CA ASP A 91 -16.41 17.17 7.99
C ASP A 91 -17.92 16.96 8.24
N LYS A 92 -18.76 17.17 7.21
CA LYS A 92 -20.23 16.97 7.32
C LYS A 92 -20.58 15.54 7.70
N GLY A 93 -19.84 14.57 7.16
CA GLY A 93 -20.01 13.16 7.45
C GLY A 93 -19.15 12.64 8.61
N LYS A 94 -18.14 13.40 9.05
CA LYS A 94 -17.03 12.96 9.91
C LYS A 94 -16.39 11.66 9.40
N LYS A 95 -15.98 11.66 8.14
CA LYS A 95 -15.41 10.50 7.44
C LYS A 95 -14.11 10.86 6.74
N TYR A 96 -13.22 9.89 6.65
CA TYR A 96 -12.05 9.93 5.79
C TYR A 96 -12.33 9.13 4.53
N ILE A 97 -12.02 9.68 3.37
CA ILE A 97 -12.21 9.06 2.05
C ILE A 97 -10.85 8.97 1.38
N TYR A 98 -10.37 7.74 1.20
CA TYR A 98 -9.16 7.45 0.45
C TYR A 98 -9.52 7.10 -0.99
N LEU A 99 -8.84 7.75 -1.94
CA LEU A 99 -9.02 7.54 -3.36
C LEU A 99 -7.68 7.21 -4.00
N ALA A 100 -7.66 6.26 -4.93
CA ALA A 100 -6.47 5.90 -5.69
C ALA A 100 -6.81 5.46 -7.12
N ASP A 101 -5.98 5.90 -8.07
CA ASP A 101 -6.02 5.48 -9.47
C ASP A 101 -4.82 4.58 -9.78
N ILE A 102 -5.11 3.36 -10.21
CA ILE A 102 -4.12 2.32 -10.49
C ILE A 102 -4.13 2.03 -11.98
N ARG A 103 -3.00 2.24 -12.65
CA ARG A 103 -2.77 1.72 -14.00
C ARG A 103 -2.39 0.25 -13.89
N LYS A 104 -3.28 -0.60 -14.37
CA LYS A 104 -3.07 -2.05 -14.46
C LYS A 104 -2.06 -2.39 -15.55
N LYS A 105 -1.53 -3.61 -15.51
CA LYS A 105 -0.60 -4.13 -16.53
C LYS A 105 -1.13 -4.04 -17.97
N ASP A 106 -2.45 -4.19 -18.16
CA ASP A 106 -3.14 -4.05 -19.44
C ASP A 106 -3.42 -2.58 -19.83
N ASN A 107 -2.79 -1.63 -19.13
CA ASN A 107 -2.95 -0.18 -19.23
C ASN A 107 -4.33 0.37 -18.86
N LYS A 108 -5.28 -0.46 -18.41
CA LYS A 108 -6.57 0.04 -17.91
C LYS A 108 -6.38 0.72 -16.55
N ILE A 109 -7.24 1.72 -16.29
CA ILE A 109 -7.27 2.38 -14.99
C ILE A 109 -8.33 1.71 -14.12
N SER A 110 -7.91 1.20 -12.96
CA SER A 110 -8.78 0.76 -11.88
C SER A 110 -8.78 1.81 -10.78
N LYS A 111 -9.95 2.07 -10.20
CA LYS A 111 -10.10 3.03 -9.10
C LYS A 111 -10.36 2.30 -7.80
N ILE A 112 -9.76 2.78 -6.73
CA ILE A 112 -10.04 2.34 -5.36
C ILE A 112 -10.62 3.52 -4.60
N GLU A 113 -11.74 3.27 -3.94
CA GLU A 113 -12.31 4.15 -2.93
C GLU A 113 -12.47 3.37 -1.63
N VAL A 114 -12.06 3.99 -0.52
CA VAL A 114 -12.24 3.47 0.84
C VAL A 114 -12.79 4.60 1.71
N VAL A 115 -13.87 4.31 2.45
CA VAL A 115 -14.51 5.26 3.36
C VAL A 115 -14.39 4.75 4.79
N ILE A 116 -13.83 5.58 5.66
CA ILE A 116 -13.57 5.29 7.08
C ILE A 116 -14.34 6.29 7.94
N ASP A 117 -15.01 5.83 8.99
CA ASP A 117 -15.72 6.69 9.93
C ASP A 117 -14.79 7.31 11.00
N SER A 118 -15.35 8.24 11.78
CA SER A 118 -14.66 8.85 12.93
C SER A 118 -14.19 7.87 14.02
N LYS A 119 -14.66 6.61 14.03
CA LYS A 119 -14.21 5.56 14.95
C LYS A 119 -13.11 4.68 14.33
N PHE A 120 -12.59 5.09 13.17
CA PHE A 120 -11.58 4.39 12.39
C PHE A 120 -12.04 3.00 11.94
N LYS A 121 -13.34 2.86 11.63
CA LYS A 121 -13.90 1.65 11.01
C LYS A 121 -14.14 1.88 9.53
N CYS A 122 -13.85 0.88 8.71
CA CYS A 122 -14.25 0.90 7.31
C CYS A 122 -15.79 0.84 7.22
N ILE A 123 -16.37 1.80 6.50
CA ILE A 123 -17.80 1.83 6.16
C ILE A 123 -18.01 1.13 4.82
N SER A 124 -17.14 1.41 3.86
CA SER A 124 -17.22 0.85 2.50
C SER A 124 -15.86 0.89 1.83
N ALA A 125 -15.64 -0.06 0.91
CA ALA A 125 -14.48 -0.08 0.04
C ALA A 125 -14.84 -0.74 -1.29
N THR A 126 -14.16 -0.36 -2.38
CA THR A 126 -14.38 -0.95 -3.72
C THR A 126 -14.25 -2.47 -3.73
N PHE A 127 -13.31 -3.02 -2.96
CA PHE A 127 -13.09 -4.47 -2.82
C PHE A 127 -13.66 -5.03 -1.50
N GLY A 128 -14.54 -4.30 -0.82
CA GLY A 128 -15.06 -4.67 0.49
C GLY A 128 -14.10 -4.37 1.64
N CYS A 129 -14.67 -4.15 2.84
CA CYS A 129 -13.91 -3.75 4.03
C CYS A 129 -13.03 -4.87 4.60
N ASP A 130 -13.31 -6.13 4.27
CA ASP A 130 -12.54 -7.28 4.77
C ASP A 130 -11.09 -7.29 4.24
N ASN A 131 -10.82 -6.58 3.14
CA ASN A 131 -9.48 -6.40 2.58
C ASN A 131 -8.68 -5.27 3.25
N ILE A 132 -9.22 -4.66 4.32
CA ILE A 132 -8.60 -3.57 5.07
C ILE A 132 -8.29 -4.09 6.47
N SER A 133 -7.03 -3.96 6.86
CA SER A 133 -6.58 -4.36 8.19
C SER A 133 -6.66 -3.18 9.14
N ILE A 134 -7.23 -3.39 10.33
CA ILE A 134 -7.28 -2.38 11.39
C ILE A 134 -6.59 -2.99 12.61
N ALA A 135 -5.56 -2.31 13.11
CA ALA A 135 -4.77 -2.78 14.23
C ALA A 135 -4.58 -1.67 15.27
N PRO A 136 -4.39 -2.03 16.55
CA PRO A 136 -3.76 -1.10 17.48
C PRO A 136 -2.37 -0.76 16.95
N ALA A 137 -1.99 0.50 17.07
CA ALA A 137 -0.66 0.92 16.72
C ALA A 137 0.24 0.83 17.96
N GLU A 138 1.21 -0.06 17.96
CA GLU A 138 2.21 -0.07 19.02
C GLU A 138 3.22 1.06 18.75
N PHE A 139 3.11 2.16 19.48
CA PHE A 139 4.22 3.12 19.57
C PHE A 139 5.35 2.47 20.35
N ILE A 140 6.41 2.05 19.66
CA ILE A 140 7.71 1.83 20.30
C ILE A 140 8.33 3.22 20.51
N GLY A 141 7.78 3.98 21.46
CA GLY A 141 8.42 5.19 21.97
C GLY A 141 9.51 4.78 22.94
N LYS A 142 10.78 5.11 22.64
CA LYS A 142 11.80 5.20 23.69
C LYS A 142 11.25 6.17 24.75
N ASN A 143 10.99 5.65 25.95
CA ASN A 143 10.84 6.48 27.14
C ASN A 143 12.03 7.45 27.17
N LYS A 144 11.75 8.75 27.05
CA LYS A 144 12.71 9.81 27.37
C LYS A 144 12.54 10.16 28.83
#